data_AF-A0A6S7HBH4-F1
#
_entry.id   AF-A0A6S7HBH4-F1
#
_cell.length_a   1.000
_cell.length_b   1.000
_cell.length_c   1.000
_cell.angle_alpha   90.00
_cell.angle_beta   90.00
_cell.angle_gamma   90.00
#
_symmetry.space_group_name_H-M   'P 1'
#
loop_
_entity.id
_entity.type
_entity.pdbx_description
1 polymer ?
#
loop_
_entity_poly.entity_id
_entity_poly.type
_entity_poly.pdbx_seq_one_letter_code
_entity_poly.pdbx_strand_id
1 'polypeptide(L)'
;MAAKVPQQKITITEADAAAGVEEDNFHEMRNKVLSSLQLQHPIVFYQYNVCDMVKSSTLKKLKMDMLQRLCEELTLDVPEMSGKKKNTKLPYIKLLESAVSGCSCNTG
;
A
#
# COMPACT_ATOMS: atom_id res chain seq x y z
N MET A 1 -23.39 -52.11 15.90
CA MET A 1 -22.09 -52.33 15.23
C MET A 1 -21.41 -50.96 15.13
N ALA A 2 -20.33 -50.73 15.87
CA ALA A 2 -19.63 -49.43 15.85
C ALA A 2 -18.38 -49.57 14.95
N ALA A 3 -18.32 -48.78 13.88
CA ALA A 3 -17.17 -48.75 13.00
C ALA A 3 -16.02 -48.01 13.70
N LYS A 4 -14.91 -48.72 13.93
CA LYS A 4 -13.66 -48.14 14.41
C LYS A 4 -13.01 -47.35 13.27
N VAL A 5 -12.93 -46.03 13.39
CA VAL A 5 -12.08 -45.19 12.53
C VAL A 5 -10.62 -45.54 12.86
N PRO A 6 -9.80 -45.99 11.90
CA PRO A 6 -8.39 -46.21 12.16
C PRO A 6 -7.72 -44.86 12.39
N GLN A 7 -7.03 -44.71 13.53
CA GLN A 7 -6.17 -43.56 13.78
C GLN A 7 -4.99 -43.63 12.80
N GLN A 8 -5.03 -42.83 11.73
CA GLN A 8 -3.89 -42.64 10.85
C GLN A 8 -2.81 -41.88 11.62
N LYS A 9 -1.72 -42.56 11.93
CA LYS A 9 -0.49 -41.95 12.46
C LYS A 9 0.12 -41.11 11.33
N ILE A 10 -0.18 -39.81 11.32
CA ILE A 10 0.44 -38.84 10.41
C ILE A 10 1.94 -38.88 10.68
N THR A 11 2.68 -39.49 9.75
CA THR A 11 4.14 -39.57 9.83
C THR A 11 4.65 -38.48 8.90
N ILE A 12 5.11 -37.37 9.47
CA ILE A 12 5.73 -36.29 8.70
C ILE A 12 7.04 -36.81 8.15
N THR A 13 7.13 -36.86 6.83
CA THR A 13 8.31 -37.31 6.09
C THR A 13 9.25 -36.14 5.84
N GLU A 14 10.48 -36.46 5.45
CA GLU A 14 11.44 -35.46 4.95
C GLU A 14 10.91 -34.67 3.75
N ALA A 15 10.07 -35.29 2.92
CA ALA A 15 9.39 -34.63 1.81
C ALA A 15 8.36 -33.60 2.29
N ASP A 16 7.61 -33.91 3.36
CA ASP A 16 6.67 -32.96 3.97
C ASP A 16 7.41 -31.75 4.56
N ALA A 17 8.57 -31.98 5.20
CA ALA A 17 9.42 -30.91 5.72
C ALA A 17 9.97 -30.03 4.59
N ALA A 18 10.43 -30.63 3.49
CA ALA A 18 10.92 -29.90 2.33
C ALA A 18 9.81 -29.06 1.67
N ALA A 19 8.61 -29.62 1.54
CA ALA A 19 7.44 -28.91 1.01
C ALA A 19 7.07 -27.70 1.89
N GLY A 20 7.09 -27.85 3.22
CA GLY A 20 6.84 -26.75 4.14
C GLY A 20 7.84 -25.60 3.98
N VAL A 21 9.14 -25.92 3.85
CA VAL A 21 10.18 -24.90 3.61
C VAL A 21 9.96 -24.17 2.29
N GLU A 22 9.56 -24.88 1.23
CA GLU A 22 9.26 -24.26 -0.06
C GLU A 22 8.05 -23.33 0.02
N GLU A 23 6.98 -23.74 0.70
CA GLU A 23 5.79 -22.91 0.92
C GLU A 23 6.14 -21.62 1.69
N ASP A 24 6.90 -21.74 2.78
CA ASP A 24 7.36 -20.59 3.57
C ASP A 24 8.21 -19.64 2.72
N ASN A 25 9.14 -20.17 1.92
CA ASN A 25 9.96 -19.37 1.02
C ASN A 25 9.12 -18.62 0.00
N PHE A 26 8.14 -19.29 -0.62
CA PHE A 26 7.26 -18.67 -1.60
C PHE A 26 6.39 -17.59 -0.95
N HIS A 27 5.83 -17.88 0.22
CA HIS A 27 5.03 -16.94 0.99
C HIS A 27 5.84 -15.70 1.36
N GLU A 28 7.07 -15.88 1.85
CA GLU A 28 7.97 -14.77 2.19
C GLU A 28 8.35 -13.95 0.95
N MET A 29 8.72 -14.59 -0.16
CA MET A 29 9.02 -13.92 -1.43
C MET A 29 7.82 -13.10 -1.92
N ARG A 30 6.62 -13.69 -1.92
CA ARG A 30 5.39 -12.99 -2.33
C ARG A 30 5.18 -11.75 -1.48
N ASN A 31 5.27 -11.88 -0.16
CA ASN A 31 5.05 -10.76 0.74
C ASN A 31 6.12 -9.68 0.58
N LYS A 32 7.40 -10.05 0.37
CA LYS A 32 8.47 -9.10 0.06
C LYS A 32 8.20 -8.32 -1.23
N VAL A 33 7.75 -9.00 -2.29
CA VAL A 33 7.38 -8.33 -3.55
C VAL A 33 6.19 -7.39 -3.34
N LEU A 34 5.13 -7.85 -2.68
CA LEU A 34 3.95 -7.01 -2.39
C LEU A 34 4.31 -5.80 -1.54
N SER A 35 5.15 -5.96 -0.51
CA SER A 35 5.65 -4.84 0.30
C SER A 35 6.51 -3.86 -0.50
N SER A 36 7.23 -4.33 -1.53
CA SER A 36 8.00 -3.45 -2.41
C SER A 36 7.14 -2.66 -3.40
N LEU A 37 5.94 -3.15 -3.73
CA LEU A 37 4.97 -2.46 -4.58
C LEU A 37 4.12 -1.44 -3.82
N GLN A 38 4.13 -1.48 -2.48
CA GLN A 38 3.41 -0.50 -1.65
C GLN A 38 4.17 0.82 -1.58
N LEU A 39 3.43 1.92 -1.35
CA LEU A 39 4.01 3.23 -1.10
C LEU A 39 4.94 3.16 0.12
N GLN A 40 6.24 3.37 -0.08
CA GLN A 40 7.19 3.44 1.02
C GLN A 40 6.99 4.73 1.82
N HIS A 41 6.98 4.61 3.15
CA HIS A 41 6.81 5.75 4.05
C HIS A 41 8.15 6.25 4.62
N PRO A 42 8.31 7.58 4.79
CA PRO A 42 7.40 8.64 4.38
C PRO A 42 7.35 8.82 2.85
N ILE A 43 6.20 9.25 2.33
CA ILE A 43 6.02 9.53 0.90
C ILE A 43 6.76 10.83 0.59
N VAL A 44 7.97 10.72 0.02
CA VAL A 44 8.81 11.87 -0.34
C VAL A 44 8.96 11.96 -1.85
N PHE A 45 8.59 13.12 -2.40
CA PHE A 45 8.79 13.44 -3.81
C PHE A 45 9.71 14.67 -3.93
N TYR A 46 10.95 14.47 -4.38
CA TYR A 46 12.02 15.48 -4.32
C TYR A 46 12.15 16.11 -2.92
N GLN A 47 11.72 17.36 -2.77
CA GLN A 47 11.79 18.15 -1.53
C GLN A 47 10.46 18.15 -0.75
N TYR A 48 9.43 17.46 -1.25
CA TYR A 48 8.09 17.47 -0.68
C TYR A 48 7.85 16.16 0.09
N ASN A 49 7.87 16.25 1.42
CA ASN A 49 7.36 15.17 2.27
C ASN A 49 5.83 15.25 2.32
N VAL A 50 5.15 14.47 1.49
CA VAL A 50 3.69 14.49 1.34
C VAL A 50 3.01 14.13 2.66
N CYS A 51 3.56 13.18 3.42
CA CYS A 51 3.03 12.79 4.73
C CYS A 51 3.05 13.97 5.72
N ASP A 52 4.17 14.68 5.82
CA ASP A 52 4.27 15.87 6.68
C ASP A 52 3.37 17.01 6.18
N MET A 53 3.22 17.14 4.86
CA MET A 53 2.37 18.16 4.27
C MET A 53 0.88 17.92 4.51
N VAL A 54 0.45 16.65 4.54
CA VAL A 54 -0.91 16.26 4.96
C VAL A 54 -1.11 16.62 6.43
N LYS A 55 -0.22 16.18 7.33
CA LYS A 55 -0.29 16.48 8.77
C LYS A 55 -0.38 17.98 9.06
N SER A 56 0.47 18.76 8.40
CA SER A 56 0.54 20.21 8.57
C SER A 56 -0.54 20.97 7.78
N SER A 57 -1.42 20.28 7.04
CA SER A 57 -2.42 20.90 6.16
C SER A 57 -1.81 21.92 5.18
N THR A 58 -0.58 21.69 4.72
CA THR A 58 0.17 22.61 3.84
C THR A 58 0.05 22.28 2.36
N LEU A 59 -0.57 21.15 1.99
CA LEU A 59 -0.87 20.81 0.59
C LEU A 59 -1.64 21.91 -0.15
N LYS A 60 -2.54 22.63 0.53
CA LYS A 60 -3.29 23.76 -0.03
C LYS A 60 -2.40 24.91 -0.56
N LYS A 61 -1.16 25.02 -0.04
CA LYS A 61 -0.17 26.03 -0.43
C LYS A 61 0.54 25.68 -1.74
N LEU A 62 0.51 24.42 -2.18
CA LEU A 62 1.11 23.99 -3.45
C LEU A 62 0.36 24.57 -4.65
N LYS A 63 1.09 24.80 -5.74
CA LYS A 63 0.50 25.15 -7.04
C LYS A 63 -0.28 23.94 -7.60
N MET A 64 -1.24 24.19 -8.48
CA MET A 64 -2.06 23.14 -9.10
C MET A 64 -1.20 22.09 -9.80
N ASP A 65 -0.24 22.54 -10.61
CA ASP A 65 0.65 21.65 -11.38
C ASP A 65 1.45 20.70 -10.48
N MET A 66 1.86 21.18 -9.30
CA MET A 66 2.56 20.34 -8.33
C MET A 66 1.64 19.31 -7.67
N LEU A 67 0.38 19.66 -7.39
CA LEU A 67 -0.60 18.70 -6.86
C LEU A 67 -0.93 17.61 -7.89
N GLN A 68 -1.07 17.99 -9.16
CA GLN A 68 -1.24 17.04 -10.27
C GLN A 68 -0.04 16.11 -10.39
N ARG A 69 1.17 16.67 -10.46
CA ARG A 69 2.41 15.89 -10.53
C ARG A 69 2.55 14.93 -9.36
N LEU A 70 2.25 15.35 -8.13
CA LEU A 70 2.28 14.46 -6.97
C LEU A 70 1.30 13.29 -7.12
N CYS A 71 0.10 13.52 -7.64
CA CYS A 71 -0.86 12.44 -7.86
C CYS A 71 -0.40 11.48 -8.96
N GLU A 72 0.17 12.00 -10.05
CA GLU A 72 0.70 11.21 -11.18
C GLU A 72 1.87 10.32 -10.76
N GLU A 73 2.84 10.88 -10.03
CA GLU A 73 4.05 10.17 -9.58
C GLU A 73 3.75 9.12 -8.53
N LEU A 74 2.71 9.35 -7.73
CA LEU A 74 2.18 8.36 -6.79
C LEU A 74 1.22 7.37 -7.45
N THR A 75 1.04 7.45 -8.77
CA THR A 75 0.14 6.59 -9.56
C THR A 75 -1.28 6.55 -9.00
N LEU A 76 -1.74 7.67 -8.41
CA LEU A 76 -3.08 7.79 -7.87
C LEU A 76 -4.08 7.94 -9.00
N ASP A 77 -5.21 7.26 -8.88
CA ASP A 77 -6.29 7.33 -9.85
C ASP A 77 -6.97 8.71 -9.76
N VAL A 78 -6.50 9.65 -10.59
CA VAL A 78 -7.06 10.99 -10.66
C VAL A 78 -8.31 10.91 -11.54
N PRO A 79 -9.51 11.15 -11.00
CA PRO A 79 -10.73 11.07 -11.80
C PRO A 79 -10.67 12.08 -12.95
N GLU A 80 -11.18 11.67 -14.11
CA GLU A 80 -11.31 12.56 -15.27
C GLU A 80 -12.27 13.71 -14.93
N MET A 81 -11.68 14.86 -14.59
CA MET A 81 -12.41 16.06 -14.21
C MET A 81 -12.58 17.00 -15.40
N SER A 82 -13.83 17.38 -15.68
CA SER A 82 -14.15 18.33 -16.74
C SER A 82 -14.38 19.75 -16.21
N GLY A 83 -14.01 20.74 -17.03
CA GLY A 83 -14.30 22.16 -16.80
C GLY A 83 -13.72 22.71 -15.48
N LYS A 84 -14.56 23.44 -14.72
CA LYS A 84 -14.14 24.17 -13.51
C LYS A 84 -13.61 23.26 -12.40
N LYS A 85 -14.05 21.99 -12.32
CA LYS A 85 -13.62 21.04 -11.27
C LYS A 85 -12.15 20.65 -11.40
N LYS A 86 -11.62 20.56 -12.63
CA LYS A 86 -10.20 20.29 -12.91
C LYS A 86 -9.27 21.36 -12.35
N ASN A 87 -9.75 22.61 -12.31
CA ASN A 87 -8.99 23.75 -11.80
C ASN A 87 -9.17 23.96 -10.29
N THR A 88 -9.84 23.04 -9.58
CA THR A 88 -9.95 23.10 -8.11
C THR A 88 -8.94 22.16 -7.46
N LYS A 89 -8.28 22.62 -6.40
CA LYS A 89 -7.23 21.84 -5.71
C LYS A 89 -7.79 20.72 -4.83
N LEU A 90 -9.03 20.87 -4.39
CA LEU A 90 -9.71 19.99 -3.45
C LEU A 90 -9.65 18.48 -3.82
N PRO A 91 -9.96 18.05 -5.05
CA PRO A 91 -9.89 16.64 -5.43
C PRO A 91 -8.48 16.05 -5.28
N TYR A 92 -7.45 16.77 -5.73
CA TYR A 92 -6.06 16.34 -5.61
C TYR A 92 -5.61 16.24 -4.16
N ILE A 93 -5.97 17.24 -3.34
CA ILE A 93 -5.66 17.22 -1.90
C ILE A 93 -6.32 16.01 -1.22
N LYS A 94 -7.58 15.73 -1.52
CA LYS A 94 -8.29 14.57 -0.95
C LYS A 94 -7.66 13.24 -1.35
N LEU A 95 -7.20 13.11 -2.60
CA LEU A 95 -6.49 11.90 -3.05
C LEU A 95 -5.20 11.70 -2.27
N LEU A 96 -4.40 12.76 -2.09
CA LEU A 96 -3.16 12.72 -1.32
C LEU A 96 -3.42 12.43 0.16
N GLU A 97 -4.45 13.01 0.76
CA GLU A 97 -4.88 12.72 2.12
C GLU A 97 -5.33 11.25 2.28
N SER A 98 -6.08 10.73 1.30
CA SER A 98 -6.49 9.32 1.26
C SER A 98 -5.30 8.39 1.16
N ALA A 99 -4.33 8.70 0.29
CA ALA A 99 -3.09 7.93 0.17
C ALA A 99 -2.29 7.93 1.48
N VAL A 100 -2.27 9.07 2.18
CA VAL A 100 -1.58 9.19 3.48
C VAL A 100 -2.36 8.56 4.65
N SER A 101 -3.67 8.33 4.51
CA SER A 101 -4.46 7.76 5.60
C SER A 101 -4.04 6.35 6.02
N GLY A 102 -3.49 5.55 5.08
CA GLY A 102 -2.91 4.23 5.35
C GLY A 102 -1.49 4.27 5.92
N CYS A 103 -0.90 5.46 6.08
CA CYS A 103 0.48 5.60 6.53
C CYS A 103 0.67 5.23 8.00
N SER A 104 1.66 4.39 8.28
CA SER A 104 2.20 4.20 9.63
C SER A 104 2.77 5.50 10.22
N CYS A 105 3.24 6.42 9.37
CA CYS A 105 3.72 7.72 9.85
C CYS A 105 2.60 8.67 10.28
N ASN A 106 1.31 8.37 10.07
CA ASN A 106 0.20 9.25 10.47
C ASN A 106 -0.25 9.07 11.94
N THR A 107 0.23 8.05 12.64
CA THR A 107 -0.15 7.72 14.04
C THR A 107 0.72 8.42 15.09
N GLY A 108 1.25 9.61 14.81
CA GLY A 108 2.15 10.36 15.69
C GLY A 108 1.48 11.57 16.31
#